data_AF-A0A7C3PWF9-F1
#
_entry.id   AF-A0A7C3PWF9-F1
#
_cell.length_a   1.000
_cell.length_b   1.000
_cell.length_c   1.000
_cell.angle_alpha   90.00
_cell.angle_beta   90.00
_cell.angle_gamma   90.00
#
_symmetry.space_group_name_H-M   'P 1'
#
loop_
_entity.id
_entity.type
_entity.pdbx_description
1 polymer ?
#
loop_
_entity_poly.entity_id
_entity_poly.type
_entity_poly.pdbx_seq_one_letter_code
_entity_poly.pdbx_strand_id
1 'polypeptide(L)'
;MSNSRIERTSWWRALPRWRAPEALRWTVGILGSAVVIALLLLAHAIPPFHAPTFAAATALSALGLALAVLHVQKYPIESLTPATVLRILLVTSILAVGGLQIVAKALSLSSDTLAPTAYLLLTPLIAMGLLIGALLGPRMALFSTALPSLALGFTGAVDPLILWTAWLTAGFAAHAVTPLRQRSDVLRAAQITVVSAAVVASASAWYAGGAPAQVALAAGWAAIAGFVATCLFWLTIALFERAFALVSDWTLHELCSPEQPLLSELLMRAPGTYAHSVMVGNLAEQAAAAIGANALLCRTMAYYHDIGKMNRPDFFIENNRGENPHERLSPSLSARVIEAHVRDGLELARMHNMPQPILDAIEQHHGTSLITYFFHKATQAGNEKDPAVEQHYRYAGPRPKTKETAILMLADRVEAAARTSKKQNPGRLRALIWEIVQDVRDDGQLDDSELHFRDLQTIVDSFVTTLGALSHERLPYPTEQGESVLVEAQNPNDEQDDAEAASAANPHGFGSDA
;
A
#
# COMPACT_ATOMS: atom_id res chain seq x y z
N MET A 1 14.81 43.31 -24.27
CA MET A 1 14.08 43.40 -22.99
C MET A 1 14.31 42.11 -22.24
N SER A 2 15.16 42.17 -21.20
CA SER A 2 15.52 41.02 -20.37
C SER A 2 14.39 40.73 -19.38
N ASN A 3 13.99 39.47 -19.22
CA ASN A 3 13.17 39.09 -18.08
C ASN A 3 13.86 37.96 -17.32
N SER A 4 14.27 38.30 -16.10
CA SER A 4 15.11 37.53 -15.20
C SER A 4 14.34 36.39 -14.55
N ARG A 5 14.89 35.17 -14.64
CA ARG A 5 14.50 34.03 -13.82
C ARG A 5 14.94 34.29 -12.38
N ILE A 6 13.98 34.44 -11.48
CA ILE A 6 14.24 34.44 -10.04
C ILE A 6 14.40 32.96 -9.61
N GLU A 7 15.64 32.48 -9.64
CA GLU A 7 16.00 31.27 -8.89
C GLU A 7 15.94 31.60 -7.40
N ARG A 8 14.99 30.98 -6.66
CA ARG A 8 15.01 30.99 -5.19
C ARG A 8 16.15 30.10 -4.70
N THR A 9 17.38 30.59 -4.75
CA THR A 9 18.50 30.00 -4.02
C THR A 9 18.29 30.24 -2.53
N SER A 10 17.84 29.20 -1.84
CA SER A 10 17.76 29.18 -0.38
C SER A 10 19.17 29.26 0.21
N TRP A 11 19.42 30.32 0.99
CA TRP A 11 20.71 30.61 1.64
C TRP A 11 21.25 29.46 2.53
N TRP A 12 20.38 28.54 2.97
CA TRP A 12 20.80 27.35 3.72
C TRP A 12 21.50 26.27 2.89
N ARG A 13 21.48 26.34 1.55
CA ARG A 13 22.27 25.43 0.67
C ARG A 13 23.74 25.82 0.55
N ALA A 14 24.12 27.03 0.99
CA ALA A 14 25.50 27.54 0.94
C ALA A 14 26.33 27.21 2.19
N LEU A 15 25.77 26.50 3.18
CA LEU A 15 26.55 25.99 4.30
C LEU A 15 27.43 24.81 3.83
N PRO A 16 28.72 24.78 4.17
CA PRO A 16 29.59 23.68 3.81
C PRO A 16 28.99 22.39 4.35
N ARG A 17 28.53 21.52 3.45
CA ARG A 17 28.08 20.16 3.79
C ARG A 17 29.31 19.40 4.26
N TRP A 18 29.60 19.48 5.56
CA TRP A 18 30.51 18.58 6.24
C TRP A 18 30.03 17.16 5.90
N ARG A 19 30.74 16.47 5.00
CA ARG A 19 30.49 15.07 4.67
C ARG A 19 31.08 14.21 5.78
N ALA A 20 30.47 14.32 6.95
CA ALA A 20 30.65 13.34 8.01
C ALA A 20 30.29 11.95 7.43
N PRO A 21 31.11 10.91 7.68
CA PRO A 21 30.74 9.55 7.31
C PRO A 21 29.35 9.24 7.85
N GLU A 22 28.57 8.44 7.12
CA GLU A 22 27.14 8.21 7.42
C GLU A 22 26.93 7.78 8.88
N ALA A 23 27.82 6.93 9.40
CA ALA A 23 27.86 6.53 10.80
C ALA A 23 27.91 7.72 11.77
N LEU A 24 28.73 8.74 11.49
CA LEU A 24 28.86 9.93 12.34
C LEU A 24 27.59 10.80 12.31
N ARG A 25 26.86 10.84 11.18
CA ARG A 25 25.57 11.54 11.10
C ARG A 25 24.52 10.84 11.96
N TRP A 26 24.47 9.52 11.93
CA TRP A 26 23.58 8.73 12.77
C TRP A 26 23.93 8.88 14.25
N THR A 27 25.20 8.80 14.64
CA THR A 27 25.60 8.92 16.05
C THR A 27 25.28 10.30 16.63
N VAL A 28 25.56 11.38 15.88
CA VAL A 28 25.23 12.75 16.32
C VAL A 28 23.70 12.93 16.41
N GLY A 29 22.94 12.41 15.45
CA GLY A 29 21.49 12.44 15.48
C GLY A 29 20.91 11.70 16.68
N ILE A 30 21.43 10.49 16.96
CA ILE A 30 21.00 9.65 18.09
C ILE A 30 21.24 10.37 19.42
N LEU A 31 22.46 10.87 19.64
CA LEU A 31 22.81 11.55 20.88
C LEU A 31 22.01 12.84 21.06
N GLY A 32 21.82 13.64 20.01
CA GLY A 32 21.01 14.85 20.05
C GLY A 32 19.56 14.56 20.41
N SER A 33 18.93 13.57 19.76
CA SER A 33 17.55 13.16 20.07
C SER A 33 17.43 12.58 21.49
N ALA A 34 18.42 11.82 21.95
CA ALA A 34 18.44 11.25 23.30
C ALA A 34 18.45 12.35 24.39
N VAL A 35 19.23 13.42 24.19
CA VAL A 35 19.25 14.57 25.12
C VAL A 35 17.89 15.26 25.16
N VAL A 36 17.26 15.48 24.00
CA VAL A 36 15.91 16.09 23.94
C VAL A 36 14.88 15.22 24.66
N ILE A 37 14.89 13.91 24.43
CA ILE A 37 14.00 12.97 25.11
C ILE A 37 14.27 12.98 26.62
N ALA A 38 15.52 12.98 27.06
CA ALA A 38 15.86 13.02 28.48
C ALA A 38 15.38 14.30 29.18
N LEU A 39 15.53 15.46 28.53
CA LEU A 39 14.99 16.73 29.02
C LEU A 39 13.46 16.67 29.13
N LEU A 40 12.79 16.10 28.13
CA LEU A 40 11.33 15.90 28.18
C LEU A 40 10.96 14.97 29.33
N LEU A 41 11.55 13.78 29.44
CA LEU A 41 11.26 12.82 30.52
C LEU A 41 11.39 13.44 31.92
N LEU A 42 12.34 14.35 32.11
CA LEU A 42 12.62 15.01 33.37
C LEU A 42 11.88 16.32 33.60
N ALA A 43 11.08 16.81 32.64
CA ALA A 43 10.38 18.10 32.79
C ALA A 43 9.34 18.15 33.93
N HIS A 44 8.93 17.00 34.48
CA HIS A 44 8.15 16.93 35.71
C HIS A 44 8.96 17.27 36.97
N ALA A 45 10.28 17.13 36.93
CA ALA A 45 11.19 17.52 38.00
C ALA A 45 11.57 19.00 37.85
N ILE A 46 11.73 19.71 38.97
CA ILE A 46 12.17 21.11 38.97
C ILE A 46 13.66 21.16 38.61
N PRO A 47 14.08 21.88 37.55
CA PRO A 47 15.50 22.07 37.26
C PRO A 47 16.21 22.85 38.40
N PRO A 48 17.49 22.58 38.70
CA PRO A 48 18.39 21.66 37.99
C PRO A 48 18.12 20.20 38.32
N PHE A 49 18.17 19.35 37.30
CA PHE A 49 18.05 17.90 37.49
C PHE A 49 19.27 17.36 38.24
N HIS A 50 19.07 16.31 39.03
CA HIS A 50 20.19 15.53 39.54
C HIS A 50 20.98 14.97 38.36
N ALA A 51 22.26 15.37 38.26
CA ALA A 51 23.18 14.94 37.20
C ALA A 51 23.15 13.42 36.92
N PRO A 52 23.14 12.51 37.92
CA PRO A 52 23.05 11.07 37.63
C PRO A 52 21.71 10.68 36.99
N THR A 53 20.58 11.25 37.41
CA THR A 53 19.26 10.97 36.82
C THR A 53 19.18 11.47 35.38
N PHE A 54 19.73 12.67 35.11
CA PHE A 54 19.82 13.21 33.76
C PHE A 54 20.73 12.37 32.85
N ALA A 55 21.90 11.97 33.35
CA ALA A 55 22.81 11.10 32.63
C ALA A 55 22.18 9.72 32.34
N ALA A 56 21.49 9.13 33.32
CA ALA A 56 20.81 7.85 33.16
C ALA A 56 19.66 7.94 32.14
N ALA A 57 18.80 8.96 32.23
CA ALA A 57 17.72 9.18 31.27
C ALA A 57 18.25 9.38 29.84
N THR A 58 19.36 10.12 29.69
CA THR A 58 20.03 10.33 28.40
C THR A 58 20.62 9.03 27.86
N ALA A 59 21.32 8.26 28.70
CA ALA A 59 21.91 6.97 28.32
C ALA A 59 20.85 5.95 27.91
N LEU A 60 19.75 5.83 28.66
CA LEU A 60 18.63 4.95 28.33
C LEU A 60 17.94 5.36 27.03
N SER A 61 17.72 6.66 26.82
CA SER A 61 17.13 7.18 25.58
C SER A 61 18.03 6.92 24.37
N ALA A 62 19.35 7.10 24.52
CA ALA A 62 20.33 6.80 23.48
C ALA A 62 20.36 5.30 23.15
N LEU A 63 20.33 4.44 24.17
CA LEU A 63 20.28 2.99 23.99
C LEU A 63 18.99 2.56 23.30
N GLY A 64 17.84 3.07 23.72
CA GLY A 64 16.54 2.77 23.10
C GLY A 64 16.49 3.19 21.63
N LEU A 65 17.01 4.37 21.31
CA LEU A 65 17.07 4.86 19.93
C LEU A 65 18.07 4.06 19.08
N ALA A 66 19.21 3.65 19.65
CA ALA A 66 20.15 2.75 18.98
C ALA A 66 19.52 1.39 18.68
N LEU A 67 18.78 0.80 19.64
CA LEU A 67 18.04 -0.44 19.43
C LEU A 67 16.95 -0.28 18.36
N ALA A 68 16.24 0.85 18.32
CA ALA A 68 15.27 1.14 17.27
C ALA A 68 15.94 1.22 15.88
N VAL A 69 17.09 1.88 15.77
CA VAL A 69 17.87 1.94 14.52
C VAL A 69 18.28 0.54 14.07
N LEU A 70 18.84 -0.28 14.97
CA LEU A 70 19.24 -1.65 14.66
C LEU A 70 18.04 -2.51 14.22
N HIS A 71 16.89 -2.36 14.89
CA HIS A 71 15.68 -3.09 14.55
C HIS A 71 15.16 -2.70 13.16
N VAL A 72 15.06 -1.40 12.87
CA VAL A 72 14.60 -0.89 11.57
C VAL A 72 15.55 -1.28 10.43
N GLN A 73 16.86 -1.30 10.68
CA GLN A 73 17.85 -1.76 9.69
C GLN A 73 17.72 -3.26 9.40
N LYS A 74 17.43 -4.08 10.41
CA LYS A 74 17.31 -5.53 10.28
C LYS A 74 15.96 -5.97 9.72
N TYR A 75 14.90 -5.23 10.04
CA TYR A 75 13.52 -5.50 9.62
C TYR A 75 12.98 -4.27 8.90
N PRO A 76 13.40 -4.04 7.64
CA PRO A 76 12.91 -2.90 6.87
C PRO A 76 11.41 -3.03 6.66
N ILE A 77 10.71 -1.90 6.78
CA ILE A 77 9.29 -1.79 6.45
C ILE A 77 9.22 -1.50 4.96
N GLU A 78 8.61 -2.42 4.23
CA GLU A 78 8.34 -2.29 2.79
C GLU A 78 7.65 -0.94 2.54
N SER A 79 8.10 -0.19 1.52
CA SER A 79 7.70 1.20 1.18
C SER A 79 8.31 2.37 1.97
N LEU A 80 8.98 2.17 3.11
CA LEU A 80 9.50 3.28 3.93
C LEU A 80 11.02 3.26 4.12
N THR A 81 11.65 4.44 4.00
CA THR A 81 13.07 4.58 4.32
C THR A 81 13.30 4.45 5.83
N PRO A 82 14.43 3.86 6.28
CA PRO A 82 14.77 3.78 7.70
C PRO A 82 14.75 5.13 8.42
N ALA A 83 15.13 6.20 7.72
CA ALA A 83 15.10 7.56 8.25
C ALA A 83 13.66 8.06 8.50
N THR A 84 12.72 7.75 7.61
CA THR A 84 11.29 8.07 7.80
C THR A 84 10.73 7.35 9.01
N VAL A 85 10.98 6.03 9.10
CA VAL A 85 10.54 5.20 10.23
C VAL A 85 11.06 5.77 11.55
N LEU A 86 12.35 6.09 11.63
CA LEU A 86 12.93 6.65 12.86
C LEU A 86 12.32 8.00 13.25
N ARG A 87 12.01 8.87 12.27
CA ARG A 87 11.33 10.15 12.54
C ARG A 87 9.92 9.95 13.07
N ILE A 88 9.17 8.98 12.52
CA ILE A 88 7.83 8.64 13.03
C ILE A 88 7.94 8.18 14.49
N LEU A 89 8.88 7.28 14.80
CA LEU A 89 9.10 6.80 16.17
C LEU A 89 9.50 7.93 17.13
N LEU A 90 10.37 8.84 16.69
CA LEU A 90 10.80 9.97 17.51
C LEU A 90 9.66 10.94 17.79
N VAL A 91 8.92 11.36 16.76
CA VAL A 91 7.83 12.33 16.90
C VAL A 91 6.71 11.75 17.77
N THR A 92 6.31 10.50 17.54
CA THR A 92 5.29 9.84 18.36
C THR A 92 5.73 9.66 19.81
N SER A 93 6.99 9.33 20.07
CA SER A 93 7.55 9.25 21.43
C SER A 93 7.54 10.60 22.14
N ILE A 94 7.94 11.68 21.46
CA ILE A 94 7.92 13.05 22.00
C ILE A 94 6.48 13.46 22.35
N LEU A 95 5.53 13.23 21.45
CA LEU A 95 4.12 13.53 21.68
C LEU A 95 3.53 12.71 22.83
N ALA A 96 3.90 11.44 22.95
CA ALA A 96 3.44 10.57 24.03
C ALA A 96 3.97 11.05 25.40
N VAL A 97 5.28 11.27 25.52
CA VAL A 97 5.91 11.74 26.77
C VAL A 97 5.40 13.14 27.14
N GLY A 98 5.36 14.07 26.19
CA GLY A 98 4.85 15.43 26.42
C GLY A 98 3.37 15.45 26.77
N GLY A 99 2.55 14.68 26.04
CA GLY A 99 1.12 14.53 26.32
C GLY A 99 0.87 13.94 27.71
N LEU A 100 1.64 12.93 28.11
CA LEU A 100 1.53 12.32 29.43
C LEU A 100 1.82 13.35 30.54
N GLN A 101 2.83 14.19 30.36
CA GLN A 101 3.15 15.24 31.34
C GLN A 101 2.10 16.34 31.42
N ILE A 102 1.51 16.72 30.28
CA ILE A 102 0.39 17.66 30.25
C ILE A 102 -0.78 17.09 31.05
N VAL A 103 -1.14 15.83 30.83
CA VAL A 103 -2.22 15.15 31.57
C VAL A 103 -1.88 15.05 33.06
N ALA A 104 -0.65 14.64 33.41
CA ALA A 104 -0.20 14.55 34.80
C ALA A 104 -0.31 15.89 35.54
N LYS A 105 0.14 16.98 34.91
CA LYS A 105 0.05 18.33 35.46
C LYS A 105 -1.39 18.84 35.55
N ALA A 106 -2.21 18.58 34.54
CA ALA A 106 -3.62 19.00 34.51
C ALA A 106 -4.46 18.35 35.61
N LEU A 107 -4.16 17.08 35.92
CA LEU A 107 -4.86 16.33 36.96
C LEU A 107 -4.31 16.59 38.37
N SER A 108 -3.31 17.47 38.51
CA SER A 108 -2.60 17.73 39.78
C SER A 108 -2.24 16.44 40.52
N LEU A 109 -1.86 15.41 39.77
CA LEU A 109 -1.52 14.10 40.32
C LEU A 109 -0.17 14.27 41.04
N SER A 110 -0.23 14.58 42.33
CA SER A 110 0.88 14.41 43.25
C SER A 110 1.27 12.93 43.31
N SER A 111 2.49 12.66 43.74
CA SER A 111 3.15 11.34 43.78
C SER A 111 2.42 10.19 44.51
N ASP A 112 1.24 10.42 45.09
CA ASP A 112 0.37 9.35 45.60
C ASP A 112 -0.37 8.67 44.44
N THR A 113 0.19 7.53 44.05
CA THR A 113 0.28 7.05 42.66
C THR A 113 -0.80 6.04 42.27
N LEU A 114 -1.90 5.93 43.02
CA LEU A 114 -2.95 4.91 42.81
C LEU A 114 -4.38 5.45 42.82
N ALA A 115 -4.56 6.77 42.69
CA ALA A 115 -5.90 7.33 42.47
C ALA A 115 -6.49 6.74 41.18
N PRO A 116 -7.77 6.32 41.14
CA PRO A 116 -8.37 5.77 39.93
C PRO A 116 -8.28 6.70 38.70
N THR A 117 -8.23 8.03 38.92
CA THR A 117 -8.04 9.02 37.86
C THR A 117 -6.65 8.96 37.20
N ALA A 118 -5.64 8.37 37.85
CA ALA A 118 -4.30 8.23 37.30
C ALA A 118 -4.25 7.33 36.04
N TYR A 119 -5.26 6.47 35.84
CA TYR A 119 -5.39 5.68 34.60
C TYR A 119 -5.71 6.53 33.36
N LEU A 120 -6.01 7.84 33.49
CA LEU A 120 -6.03 8.75 32.35
C LEU A 120 -4.64 8.99 31.75
N LEU A 121 -3.56 8.76 32.51
CA LEU A 121 -2.18 8.85 32.02
C LEU A 121 -1.83 7.80 30.96
N LEU A 122 -2.65 6.75 30.84
CA LEU A 122 -2.47 5.74 29.78
C LEU A 122 -2.69 6.34 28.37
N THR A 123 -3.54 7.38 28.27
CA THR A 123 -4.06 7.91 27.00
C THR A 123 -2.97 8.17 25.94
N PRO A 124 -1.88 8.91 26.25
CA PRO A 124 -0.89 9.28 25.23
C PRO A 124 -0.05 8.09 24.75
N LEU A 125 0.23 7.13 25.64
CA LEU A 125 0.97 5.91 25.28
C LEU A 125 0.10 4.93 24.47
N ILE A 126 -1.19 4.82 24.80
CA ILE A 126 -2.13 4.04 23.97
C ILE A 126 -2.28 4.66 22.58
N ALA A 127 -2.42 6.00 22.50
CA ALA A 127 -2.51 6.70 21.21
C ALA A 127 -1.24 6.52 20.37
N MET A 128 -0.06 6.53 21.00
CA MET A 128 1.20 6.18 20.35
C MET A 128 1.19 4.75 19.80
N GLY A 129 0.73 3.77 20.58
CA GLY A 129 0.60 2.38 20.13
C GLY A 129 -0.34 2.23 18.94
N LEU A 130 -1.48 2.92 18.97
CA LEU A 130 -2.43 2.96 17.85
C LEU A 130 -1.79 3.54 16.57
N LEU A 131 -1.13 4.71 16.68
CA LEU A 131 -0.48 5.38 15.56
C LEU A 131 0.62 4.52 14.95
N ILE A 132 1.52 3.98 15.77
CA ILE A 132 2.63 3.15 15.29
C ILE A 132 2.09 1.82 14.75
N GLY A 133 1.06 1.25 15.37
CA GLY A 133 0.42 0.02 14.91
C GLY A 133 -0.14 0.20 13.50
N ALA A 134 -0.90 1.28 13.27
CA ALA A 134 -1.46 1.58 11.96
C ALA A 134 -0.41 1.90 10.88
N LEU A 135 0.66 2.63 11.24
CA LEU A 135 1.64 3.13 10.27
C LEU A 135 2.80 2.17 10.00
N LEU A 136 3.26 1.46 11.02
CA LEU A 136 4.50 0.67 11.01
C LEU A 136 4.27 -0.79 11.44
N GLY A 137 3.03 -1.15 11.76
CA GLY A 137 2.63 -2.49 12.18
C GLY A 137 2.76 -2.74 13.69
N PRO A 138 2.08 -3.80 14.18
CA PRO A 138 1.92 -4.04 15.62
C PRO A 138 3.21 -4.43 16.33
N ARG A 139 4.14 -5.10 15.61
CA ARG A 139 5.46 -5.47 16.15
C ARG A 139 6.28 -4.23 16.50
N MET A 140 6.27 -3.23 15.62
CA MET A 140 6.97 -1.97 15.86
C MET A 140 6.32 -1.18 16.99
N ALA A 141 4.99 -1.18 17.08
CA ALA A 141 4.26 -0.50 18.14
C ALA A 141 4.59 -1.06 19.53
N LEU A 142 4.57 -2.39 19.70
CA LEU A 142 4.95 -3.04 20.95
C LEU A 142 6.36 -2.68 21.40
N PHE A 143 7.33 -2.75 20.48
CA PHE A 143 8.72 -2.44 20.77
C PHE A 143 8.91 -0.96 21.12
N SER A 144 8.39 -0.07 20.29
CA SER A 144 8.60 1.37 20.42
C SER A 144 7.88 2.00 21.60
N THR A 145 6.70 1.48 22.01
CA THR A 145 5.98 1.95 23.19
C THR A 145 6.61 1.46 24.50
N ALA A 146 7.35 0.35 24.48
CA ALA A 146 8.08 -0.14 25.65
C ALA A 146 9.17 0.86 26.08
N LEU A 147 9.87 1.47 25.12
CA LEU A 147 10.98 2.38 25.38
C LEU A 147 10.60 3.60 26.26
N PRO A 148 9.60 4.44 25.88
CA PRO A 148 9.19 5.56 26.72
C PRO A 148 8.52 5.09 28.01
N SER A 149 7.81 3.95 28.02
CA SER A 149 7.21 3.40 29.24
C SER A 149 8.27 3.03 30.27
N LEU A 150 9.32 2.33 29.86
CA LEU A 150 10.45 1.99 30.74
C LEU A 150 11.19 3.26 31.19
N ALA A 151 11.47 4.18 30.27
CA ALA A 151 12.21 5.40 30.57
C ALA A 151 11.47 6.28 31.60
N LEU A 152 10.14 6.44 31.47
CA LEU A 152 9.31 7.14 32.44
C LEU A 152 9.27 6.45 33.82
N GLY A 153 9.33 5.12 33.85
CA GLY A 153 9.42 4.36 35.09
C GLY A 153 10.74 4.62 35.81
N PHE A 154 11.86 4.66 35.08
CA PHE A 154 13.19 4.94 35.64
C PHE A 154 13.32 6.36 36.21
N THR A 155 12.62 7.34 35.66
CA THR A 155 12.64 8.70 36.22
C THR A 155 11.81 8.84 37.49
N GLY A 156 10.94 7.87 37.80
CA GLY A 156 9.98 7.97 38.89
C GLY A 156 8.84 8.95 38.61
N ALA A 157 8.67 9.39 37.35
CA ALA A 157 7.64 10.34 36.95
C ALA A 157 6.22 9.79 37.13
N VAL A 158 6.07 8.48 36.88
CA VAL A 158 4.81 7.75 36.92
C VAL A 158 5.07 6.40 37.54
N ASP A 159 4.09 5.89 38.29
CA ASP A 159 4.15 4.56 38.85
C ASP A 159 4.38 3.49 37.76
N PRO A 160 5.34 2.58 37.95
CA PRO A 160 5.62 1.52 36.99
C PRO A 160 4.37 0.71 36.61
N LEU A 161 3.47 0.39 37.54
CA LEU A 161 2.28 -0.42 37.28
C LEU A 161 1.31 0.27 36.31
N ILE A 162 1.19 1.59 36.38
CA ILE A 162 0.42 2.38 35.40
C ILE A 162 1.09 2.31 34.02
N LEU A 163 2.42 2.42 33.96
CA LEU A 163 3.17 2.34 32.70
C LEU A 163 3.10 0.95 32.07
N TRP A 164 3.16 -0.11 32.87
CA TRP A 164 2.93 -1.50 32.42
C TRP A 164 1.52 -1.69 31.87
N THR A 165 0.51 -1.12 32.54
CA THR A 165 -0.88 -1.11 32.07
C THR A 165 -0.99 -0.41 30.71
N ALA A 166 -0.29 0.72 30.55
CA ALA A 166 -0.29 1.51 29.32
C ALA A 166 0.32 0.73 28.17
N TRP A 167 1.49 0.13 28.40
CA TRP A 167 2.22 -0.63 27.39
C TRP A 167 1.44 -1.85 26.91
N LEU A 168 0.86 -2.65 27.83
CA LEU A 168 0.04 -3.80 27.45
C LEU A 168 -1.20 -3.38 26.65
N THR A 169 -1.90 -2.33 27.11
CA THR A 169 -3.07 -1.79 26.41
C THR A 169 -2.70 -1.26 25.02
N ALA A 170 -1.60 -0.51 24.91
CA ALA A 170 -1.07 -0.02 23.64
C ALA A 170 -0.73 -1.18 22.68
N GLY A 171 -0.28 -2.31 23.21
CA GLY A 171 -0.04 -3.55 22.46
C GLY A 171 -1.32 -4.16 21.87
N PHE A 172 -2.37 -4.31 22.67
CA PHE A 172 -3.68 -4.75 22.19
C PHE A 172 -4.26 -3.78 21.17
N ALA A 173 -4.19 -2.48 21.47
CA ALA A 173 -4.65 -1.42 20.61
C ALA A 173 -3.94 -1.49 19.23
N ALA A 174 -2.61 -1.62 19.20
CA ALA A 174 -1.82 -1.72 17.98
C ALA A 174 -2.21 -2.91 17.07
N HIS A 175 -2.57 -4.05 17.65
CA HIS A 175 -3.09 -5.19 16.88
C HIS A 175 -4.51 -4.92 16.39
N ALA A 176 -5.32 -4.22 17.16
CA ALA A 176 -6.70 -3.90 16.80
C ALA A 176 -6.78 -3.00 15.54
N VAL A 177 -5.85 -2.07 15.39
CA VAL A 177 -5.71 -1.17 14.22
C VAL A 177 -5.03 -1.83 13.01
N THR A 178 -4.63 -3.10 13.06
CA THR A 178 -3.95 -3.75 11.93
C THR A 178 -4.69 -5.01 11.46
N PRO A 179 -5.24 -5.07 10.24
CA PRO A 179 -5.35 -3.99 9.23
C PRO A 179 -6.53 -3.05 9.51
N LEU A 180 -6.40 -1.78 9.10
CA LEU A 180 -7.46 -0.77 9.16
C LEU A 180 -7.78 -0.30 7.73
N ARG A 181 -8.74 -0.98 7.11
CA ARG A 181 -9.12 -0.77 5.71
C ARG A 181 -10.37 0.08 5.57
N GLN A 182 -11.28 -0.03 6.54
CA GLN A 182 -12.60 0.58 6.51
C GLN A 182 -12.87 1.43 7.75
N ARG A 183 -13.86 2.34 7.68
CA ARG A 183 -14.30 3.15 8.82
C ARG A 183 -14.78 2.30 10.00
N SER A 184 -15.40 1.15 9.71
CA SER A 184 -15.84 0.15 10.70
C SER A 184 -14.68 -0.45 11.49
N ASP A 185 -13.48 -0.56 10.91
CA ASP A 185 -12.31 -1.08 11.60
C ASP A 185 -11.87 -0.18 12.76
N VAL A 186 -12.12 1.13 12.67
CA VAL A 186 -11.83 2.08 13.76
C VAL A 186 -12.76 1.84 14.94
N LEU A 187 -14.03 1.55 14.69
CA LEU A 187 -14.99 1.23 15.75
C LEU A 187 -14.60 -0.08 16.45
N ARG A 188 -14.20 -1.10 15.68
CA ARG A 188 -13.65 -2.36 16.22
C ARG A 188 -12.39 -2.09 17.06
N ALA A 189 -11.47 -1.27 16.55
CA ALA A 189 -10.25 -0.90 17.26
C ALA A 189 -10.55 -0.13 18.55
N ALA A 190 -11.52 0.79 18.54
CA ALA A 190 -11.98 1.51 19.72
C ALA A 190 -12.51 0.55 20.79
N GLN A 191 -13.38 -0.40 20.41
CA GLN A 191 -13.94 -1.39 21.32
C GLN A 191 -12.84 -2.26 21.96
N ILE A 192 -11.93 -2.80 21.16
CA ILE A 192 -10.82 -3.62 21.67
C ILE A 192 -9.92 -2.81 22.60
N THR A 193 -9.63 -1.55 22.24
CA THR A 193 -8.80 -0.65 23.07
C THR A 193 -9.47 -0.33 24.40
N VAL A 194 -10.76 0.01 24.40
CA VAL A 194 -11.54 0.31 25.61
C VAL A 194 -11.65 -0.92 26.53
N VAL A 195 -11.99 -2.07 25.97
CA VAL A 195 -12.14 -3.32 26.73
C VAL A 195 -10.79 -3.77 27.29
N SER A 196 -9.73 -3.77 26.48
CA SER A 196 -8.39 -4.15 26.97
C SER A 196 -7.88 -3.18 28.03
N ALA A 197 -8.08 -1.86 27.88
CA ALA A 197 -7.73 -0.88 28.90
C ALA A 197 -8.43 -1.18 30.23
N ALA A 198 -9.74 -1.44 30.20
CA ALA A 198 -10.52 -1.75 31.39
C ALA A 198 -10.06 -3.05 32.07
N VAL A 199 -9.82 -4.11 31.29
CA VAL A 199 -9.39 -5.43 31.77
C VAL A 199 -8.00 -5.36 32.39
N VAL A 200 -7.03 -4.76 31.69
CA VAL A 200 -5.64 -4.67 32.19
C VAL A 200 -5.58 -3.76 33.41
N ALA A 201 -6.30 -2.62 33.42
CA ALA A 201 -6.36 -1.75 34.59
C ALA A 201 -7.02 -2.43 35.80
N SER A 202 -8.06 -3.24 35.58
CA SER A 202 -8.69 -4.03 36.64
C SER A 202 -7.71 -5.01 37.25
N ALA A 203 -6.96 -5.74 36.42
CA ALA A 203 -5.95 -6.69 36.87
C ALA A 203 -4.83 -5.99 37.66
N SER A 204 -4.35 -4.84 37.17
CA SER A 204 -3.35 -4.02 37.86
C SER A 204 -3.85 -3.51 39.21
N ALA A 205 -5.06 -2.94 39.27
CA ALA A 205 -5.65 -2.45 40.52
C ALA A 205 -5.87 -3.57 41.53
N TRP A 206 -6.30 -4.75 41.07
CA TRP A 206 -6.46 -5.94 41.92
C TRP A 206 -5.12 -6.43 42.46
N TYR A 207 -4.09 -6.50 41.61
CA TYR A 207 -2.74 -6.87 42.01
C TYR A 207 -2.15 -5.90 43.06
N ALA A 208 -2.45 -4.61 42.94
CA ALA A 208 -2.07 -3.60 43.93
C ALA A 208 -2.86 -3.68 45.26
N GLY A 209 -3.76 -4.67 45.42
CA GLY A 209 -4.56 -4.86 46.62
C GLY A 209 -5.80 -3.95 46.69
N GLY A 210 -6.23 -3.37 45.58
CA GLY A 210 -7.38 -2.48 45.51
C GLY A 210 -8.69 -3.19 45.86
N ALA A 211 -9.56 -2.51 46.62
CA ALA A 211 -10.90 -3.00 46.92
C ALA A 211 -11.77 -3.09 45.64
N PRO A 212 -12.85 -3.91 45.59
CA PRO A 212 -13.67 -4.07 44.39
C PRO A 212 -14.19 -2.75 43.79
N ALA A 213 -14.54 -1.76 44.62
CA ALA A 213 -14.95 -0.44 44.16
C ALA A 213 -13.81 0.34 43.48
N GLN A 214 -12.58 0.25 43.99
CA GLN A 214 -11.41 0.89 43.38
C GLN A 214 -11.03 0.23 42.05
N VAL A 215 -11.15 -1.10 41.98
CA VAL A 215 -10.94 -1.87 40.75
C VAL A 215 -11.96 -1.48 39.67
N ALA A 216 -13.24 -1.33 40.04
CA ALA A 216 -14.28 -0.86 39.13
C ALA A 216 -14.01 0.58 38.63
N LEU A 217 -13.56 1.48 39.52
CA LEU A 217 -13.19 2.84 39.13
C LEU A 217 -11.96 2.86 38.22
N ALA A 218 -10.94 2.05 38.49
CA ALA A 218 -9.78 1.89 37.63
C ALA A 218 -10.18 1.43 36.22
N ALA A 219 -11.06 0.43 36.14
CA ALA A 219 -11.62 -0.05 34.88
C ALA A 219 -12.34 1.06 34.10
N GLY A 220 -13.19 1.84 34.78
CA GLY A 220 -13.94 2.94 34.17
C GLY A 220 -13.04 4.07 33.65
N TRP A 221 -12.05 4.50 34.43
CA TRP A 221 -11.12 5.55 33.99
C TRP A 221 -10.18 5.08 32.88
N ALA A 222 -9.72 3.83 32.92
CA ALA A 222 -8.93 3.25 31.83
C ALA A 222 -9.76 3.07 30.55
N ALA A 223 -11.03 2.70 30.64
CA ALA A 223 -11.95 2.66 29.51
C ALA A 223 -12.09 4.04 28.84
N ILE A 224 -12.26 5.10 29.66
CA ILE A 224 -12.28 6.48 29.17
C ILE A 224 -10.94 6.83 28.49
N ALA A 225 -9.82 6.48 29.10
CA ALA A 225 -8.49 6.71 28.52
C ALA A 225 -8.32 6.02 27.16
N GLY A 226 -8.75 4.76 27.02
CA GLY A 226 -8.72 4.03 25.76
C GLY A 226 -9.61 4.65 24.68
N PHE A 227 -10.80 5.14 25.06
CA PHE A 227 -11.70 5.85 24.15
C PHE A 227 -11.06 7.16 23.65
N VAL A 228 -10.59 8.00 24.57
CA VAL A 228 -9.92 9.27 24.24
C VAL A 228 -8.67 9.04 23.39
N ALA A 229 -7.88 8.01 23.69
CA ALA A 229 -6.72 7.63 22.90
C ALA A 229 -7.10 7.28 21.45
N THR A 230 -8.22 6.59 21.26
CA THR A 230 -8.73 6.27 19.92
C THR A 230 -9.21 7.51 19.16
N CYS A 231 -9.86 8.47 19.85
CA CYS A 231 -10.21 9.76 19.26
C CYS A 231 -8.98 10.57 18.85
N LEU A 232 -7.93 10.58 19.68
CA LEU A 232 -6.66 11.24 19.37
C LEU A 232 -5.97 10.60 18.17
N PHE A 233 -5.92 9.26 18.12
CA PHE A 233 -5.43 8.51 16.98
C PHE A 233 -6.18 8.93 15.69
N TRP A 234 -7.52 8.92 15.73
CA TRP A 234 -8.36 9.29 14.59
C TRP A 234 -8.08 10.73 14.10
N LEU A 235 -7.90 11.68 15.01
CA LEU A 235 -7.61 13.07 14.65
C LEU A 235 -6.23 13.24 14.03
N THR A 236 -5.26 12.43 14.46
CA THR A 236 -3.84 12.64 14.14
C THR A 236 -3.33 11.77 12.99
N ILE A 237 -3.96 10.63 12.69
CA ILE A 237 -3.48 9.70 11.65
C ILE A 237 -3.33 10.39 10.28
N ALA A 238 -4.33 11.15 9.85
CA ALA A 238 -4.29 11.89 8.58
C ALA A 238 -3.19 12.97 8.55
N LEU A 239 -2.84 13.56 9.69
CA LEU A 239 -1.74 14.51 9.80
C LEU A 239 -0.40 13.81 9.62
N PHE A 240 -0.24 12.62 10.21
CA PHE A 240 0.96 11.79 10.03
C PHE A 240 1.12 11.31 8.60
N GLU A 241 0.05 10.80 7.98
CA GLU A 241 0.07 10.38 6.58
C GLU A 241 0.55 11.51 5.67
N ARG A 242 0.01 12.72 5.84
CA ARG A 242 0.43 13.91 5.08
C ARG A 242 1.86 14.35 5.41
N ALA A 243 2.23 14.41 6.69
CA ALA A 243 3.54 14.89 7.12
C ALA A 243 4.70 13.96 6.69
N PHE A 244 4.42 12.66 6.59
CA PHE A 244 5.40 11.63 6.25
C PHE A 244 5.21 11.07 4.83
N ALA A 245 4.26 11.60 4.05
CA ALA A 245 3.89 11.13 2.72
C ALA A 245 3.61 9.62 2.67
N LEU A 246 2.92 9.11 3.69
CA LEU A 246 2.57 7.69 3.81
C LEU A 246 1.30 7.43 3.00
N VAL A 247 1.30 6.32 2.27
CA VAL A 247 0.14 5.87 1.50
C VAL A 247 -0.58 4.80 2.31
N SER A 248 -1.69 5.18 2.94
CA SER A 248 -2.58 4.24 3.61
C SER A 248 -3.66 3.72 2.68
N ASP A 249 -4.28 2.59 3.06
CA ASP A 249 -5.44 2.05 2.34
C ASP A 249 -6.56 3.09 2.20
N TRP A 250 -6.67 4.02 3.15
CA TRP A 250 -7.64 5.12 3.10
C TRP A 250 -7.30 6.13 2.03
N THR A 251 -6.05 6.56 1.98
CA THR A 251 -5.55 7.45 0.93
C THR A 251 -5.76 6.81 -0.45
N LEU A 252 -5.50 5.51 -0.58
CA LEU A 252 -5.71 4.77 -1.83
C LEU A 252 -7.19 4.67 -2.22
N HIS A 253 -8.07 4.41 -1.25
CA HIS A 253 -9.52 4.42 -1.50
C HIS A 253 -10.03 5.80 -1.91
N GLU A 254 -9.53 6.86 -1.28
CA GLU A 254 -9.84 8.24 -1.68
C GLU A 254 -9.34 8.50 -3.11
N LEU A 255 -8.13 8.07 -3.46
CA LEU A 255 -7.58 8.21 -4.82
C LEU A 255 -8.34 7.37 -5.86
N CYS A 256 -8.98 6.26 -5.47
CA CYS A 256 -9.82 5.48 -6.37
C CYS A 256 -11.23 6.06 -6.58
N SER A 257 -11.63 7.09 -5.84
CA SER A 257 -12.96 7.69 -5.99
C SER A 257 -13.06 8.47 -7.32
N PRO A 258 -14.10 8.25 -8.15
CA PRO A 258 -14.30 8.99 -9.39
C PRO A 258 -14.45 10.51 -9.20
N GLU A 259 -14.82 10.93 -7.98
CA GLU A 259 -14.93 12.33 -7.58
C GLU A 259 -13.56 13.02 -7.41
N GLN A 260 -12.45 12.26 -7.42
CA GLN A 260 -11.11 12.83 -7.40
C GLN A 260 -10.89 13.76 -8.59
N PRO A 261 -10.48 15.03 -8.38
CA PRO A 261 -10.43 16.03 -9.44
C PRO A 261 -9.64 15.60 -10.68
N LEU A 262 -8.47 14.99 -10.48
CA LEU A 262 -7.59 14.57 -11.58
C LEU A 262 -8.15 13.37 -12.35
N LEU A 263 -8.82 12.45 -11.66
CA LEU A 263 -9.44 11.27 -12.28
C LEU A 263 -10.72 11.65 -13.04
N SER A 264 -11.50 12.59 -12.48
CA SER A 264 -12.64 13.23 -13.15
C SER A 264 -12.20 13.97 -14.42
N GLU A 265 -11.07 14.69 -14.36
CA GLU A 265 -10.50 15.35 -15.53
C GLU A 265 -10.07 14.36 -16.62
N LEU A 266 -9.49 13.22 -16.24
CA LEU A 266 -9.15 12.13 -17.17
C LEU A 266 -10.39 11.59 -17.87
N LEU A 267 -11.46 11.34 -17.12
CA LEU A 267 -12.74 10.88 -17.69
C LEU A 267 -13.31 11.88 -18.71
N MET A 268 -13.20 13.19 -18.43
CA MET A 268 -13.73 14.22 -19.32
C MET A 268 -12.86 14.46 -20.57
N ARG A 269 -11.53 14.47 -20.43
CA ARG A 269 -10.61 14.82 -21.52
C ARG A 269 -10.19 13.62 -22.37
N ALA A 270 -10.05 12.45 -21.78
CA ALA A 270 -9.57 11.22 -22.42
C ALA A 270 -10.38 10.00 -21.94
N PRO A 271 -11.68 9.90 -22.29
CA PRO A 271 -12.58 8.86 -21.77
C PRO A 271 -12.16 7.44 -22.16
N GLY A 272 -11.50 7.26 -23.30
CA GLY A 272 -10.98 5.97 -23.75
C GLY A 272 -9.82 5.50 -22.88
N THR A 273 -8.88 6.41 -22.56
CA THR A 273 -7.79 6.15 -21.61
C THR A 273 -8.33 5.90 -20.20
N TYR A 274 -9.37 6.62 -19.76
CA TYR A 274 -10.03 6.32 -18.48
C TYR A 274 -10.58 4.89 -18.45
N ALA A 275 -11.34 4.49 -19.48
CA ALA A 275 -11.90 3.14 -19.56
C ALA A 275 -10.80 2.07 -19.59
N HIS A 276 -9.71 2.30 -20.34
CA HIS A 276 -8.53 1.44 -20.33
C HIS A 276 -7.93 1.33 -18.91
N SER A 277 -7.68 2.46 -18.25
CA SER A 277 -7.09 2.51 -16.90
C SER A 277 -7.92 1.74 -15.86
N VAL A 278 -9.26 1.79 -15.95
CA VAL A 278 -10.16 1.00 -15.08
C VAL A 278 -9.99 -0.51 -15.33
N MET A 279 -9.88 -0.93 -16.59
CA MET A 279 -9.69 -2.34 -16.95
C MET A 279 -8.32 -2.86 -16.51
N VAL A 280 -7.25 -2.07 -16.71
CA VAL A 280 -5.92 -2.36 -16.20
C VAL A 280 -5.95 -2.47 -14.67
N GLY A 281 -6.68 -1.58 -13.98
CA GLY A 281 -6.84 -1.64 -12.52
C GLY A 281 -7.49 -2.93 -12.04
N ASN A 282 -8.54 -3.40 -12.72
CA ASN A 282 -9.18 -4.68 -12.40
C ASN A 282 -8.22 -5.86 -12.59
N LEU A 283 -7.42 -5.86 -13.65
CA LEU A 283 -6.42 -6.92 -13.89
C LEU A 283 -5.33 -6.89 -12.82
N ALA A 284 -4.76 -5.72 -12.57
CA ALA A 284 -3.66 -5.54 -11.64
C ALA A 284 -4.06 -5.85 -10.19
N GLU A 285 -5.27 -5.45 -9.75
CA GLU A 285 -5.78 -5.74 -8.41
C GLU A 285 -5.88 -7.24 -8.16
N GLN A 286 -6.48 -7.99 -9.09
CA GLN A 286 -6.67 -9.44 -8.93
C GLN A 286 -5.33 -10.19 -8.97
N ALA A 287 -4.43 -9.80 -9.88
CA ALA A 287 -3.11 -10.42 -9.98
C ALA A 287 -2.26 -10.18 -8.73
N ALA A 288 -2.28 -8.96 -8.19
CA ALA A 288 -1.57 -8.63 -6.95
C ALA A 288 -2.15 -9.38 -5.75
N ALA A 289 -3.47 -9.47 -5.63
CA ALA A 289 -4.11 -10.25 -4.57
C ALA A 289 -3.71 -11.74 -4.63
N ALA A 290 -3.61 -12.32 -5.83
CA ALA A 290 -3.28 -13.72 -6.03
C ALA A 290 -1.85 -14.08 -5.58
N ILE A 291 -0.91 -13.14 -5.59
CA ILE A 291 0.49 -13.35 -5.15
C ILE A 291 0.82 -12.73 -3.79
N GLY A 292 -0.17 -12.11 -3.13
CA GLY A 292 0.03 -11.44 -1.84
C GLY A 292 0.74 -10.08 -1.92
N ALA A 293 0.75 -9.43 -3.08
CA ALA A 293 1.20 -8.04 -3.25
C ALA A 293 0.08 -7.05 -2.88
N ASN A 294 0.37 -5.75 -2.86
CA ASN A 294 -0.63 -4.74 -2.48
C ASN A 294 -1.66 -4.49 -3.60
N ALA A 295 -2.78 -5.23 -3.54
CA ALA A 295 -3.85 -5.17 -4.54
C ALA A 295 -4.50 -3.79 -4.70
N LEU A 296 -4.79 -3.10 -3.59
CA LEU A 296 -5.41 -1.78 -3.61
C LEU A 296 -4.47 -0.77 -4.26
N LEU A 297 -3.18 -0.83 -3.92
CA LEU A 297 -2.16 0.03 -4.53
C LEU A 297 -2.06 -0.21 -6.04
N CYS A 298 -2.03 -1.46 -6.50
CA CYS A 298 -2.05 -1.80 -7.94
C CYS A 298 -3.24 -1.18 -8.67
N ARG A 299 -4.46 -1.29 -8.10
CA ARG A 299 -5.64 -0.64 -8.68
C ARG A 299 -5.47 0.87 -8.78
N THR A 300 -5.06 1.52 -7.68
CA THR A 300 -4.89 2.97 -7.66
C THR A 300 -3.82 3.41 -8.66
N MET A 301 -2.67 2.74 -8.71
CA MET A 301 -1.62 3.03 -9.68
C MET A 301 -2.13 2.95 -11.13
N ALA A 302 -2.91 1.92 -11.46
CA ALA A 302 -3.50 1.78 -12.78
C ALA A 302 -4.45 2.92 -13.16
N TYR A 303 -5.19 3.51 -12.21
CA TYR A 303 -6.09 4.64 -12.52
C TYR A 303 -5.35 5.90 -12.96
N TYR A 304 -4.07 6.02 -12.57
CA TYR A 304 -3.28 7.24 -12.81
C TYR A 304 -2.10 7.06 -13.75
N HIS A 305 -1.70 5.83 -14.11
CA HIS A 305 -0.48 5.57 -14.88
C HIS A 305 -0.40 6.37 -16.19
N ASP A 306 -1.56 6.64 -16.79
CA ASP A 306 -1.73 7.16 -18.13
C ASP A 306 -2.27 8.60 -18.20
N ILE A 307 -2.34 9.32 -17.07
CA ILE A 307 -2.95 10.66 -17.02
C ILE A 307 -2.31 11.68 -17.97
N GLY A 308 -1.05 11.50 -18.34
CA GLY A 308 -0.37 12.40 -19.27
C GLY A 308 -0.97 12.39 -20.68
N LYS A 309 -1.72 11.34 -21.06
CA LYS A 309 -2.44 11.27 -22.34
C LYS A 309 -3.49 12.37 -22.48
N MET A 310 -4.00 12.94 -21.37
CA MET A 310 -4.93 14.07 -21.36
C MET A 310 -4.43 15.33 -22.09
N ASN A 311 -3.11 15.51 -22.20
CA ASN A 311 -2.55 16.67 -22.87
C ASN A 311 -2.77 16.62 -24.39
N ARG A 312 -2.83 15.42 -24.97
CA ARG A 312 -2.92 15.17 -26.41
C ARG A 312 -3.75 13.91 -26.70
N PRO A 313 -5.04 13.86 -26.31
CA PRO A 313 -5.83 12.63 -26.33
C PRO A 313 -5.94 12.01 -27.74
N ASP A 314 -6.06 12.84 -28.79
CA ASP A 314 -6.23 12.38 -30.17
C ASP A 314 -5.04 11.58 -30.73
N PHE A 315 -3.86 11.65 -30.09
CA PHE A 315 -2.68 10.86 -30.46
C PHE A 315 -2.72 9.43 -29.90
N PHE A 316 -3.70 9.09 -29.06
CA PHE A 316 -3.83 7.76 -28.47
C PHE A 316 -5.07 7.07 -29.04
N ILE A 317 -4.88 5.85 -29.55
CA ILE A 317 -5.87 5.15 -30.38
C ILE A 317 -7.18 4.90 -29.62
N GLU A 318 -7.12 4.71 -28.31
CA GLU A 318 -8.29 4.49 -27.46
C GLU A 318 -9.19 5.72 -27.34
N ASN A 319 -8.67 6.93 -27.59
CA ASN A 319 -9.46 8.18 -27.58
C ASN A 319 -9.77 8.71 -28.97
N ASN A 320 -8.99 8.32 -29.98
CA ASN A 320 -9.14 8.87 -31.31
C ASN A 320 -10.45 8.41 -31.98
N ARG A 321 -11.25 9.38 -32.45
CA ARG A 321 -12.52 9.15 -33.16
C ARG A 321 -12.47 9.56 -34.64
N GLY A 322 -11.32 10.01 -35.13
CA GLY A 322 -11.12 10.54 -36.47
C GLY A 322 -9.88 9.98 -37.17
N GLU A 323 -9.29 10.78 -38.07
CA GLU A 323 -8.04 10.40 -38.75
C GLU A 323 -6.89 10.23 -37.76
N ASN A 324 -6.01 9.26 -38.02
CA ASN A 324 -4.86 9.01 -37.17
C ASN A 324 -3.79 10.10 -37.38
N PRO A 325 -3.50 10.98 -36.39
CA PRO A 325 -2.55 12.08 -36.57
C PRO A 325 -1.12 11.57 -36.82
N HIS A 326 -0.80 10.34 -36.42
CA HIS A 326 0.49 9.71 -36.68
C HIS A 326 0.78 9.39 -38.16
N GLU A 327 -0.23 9.44 -39.03
CA GLU A 327 -0.04 9.28 -40.48
C GLU A 327 0.70 10.47 -41.10
N ARG A 328 0.58 11.65 -40.48
CA ARG A 328 1.20 12.90 -40.94
C ARG A 328 2.57 13.18 -40.30
N LEU A 329 3.03 12.30 -39.41
CA LEU A 329 4.27 12.47 -38.66
C LEU A 329 5.33 11.43 -39.06
N SER A 330 6.60 11.78 -38.91
CA SER A 330 7.67 10.80 -38.99
C SER A 330 7.57 9.78 -37.84
N PRO A 331 8.07 8.55 -38.00
CA PRO A 331 8.05 7.56 -36.92
C PRO A 331 8.76 8.03 -35.66
N SER A 332 9.89 8.73 -35.79
CA SER A 332 10.65 9.27 -34.65
C SER A 332 9.88 10.35 -33.90
N LEU A 333 9.16 11.23 -34.62
CA LEU A 333 8.34 12.26 -33.98
C LEU A 333 7.12 11.64 -33.30
N SER A 334 6.49 10.64 -33.92
CA SER A 334 5.41 9.88 -33.31
C SER A 334 5.84 9.18 -32.02
N ALA A 335 7.01 8.52 -32.03
CA ALA A 335 7.57 7.89 -30.83
C ALA A 335 7.79 8.90 -29.69
N ARG A 336 8.32 10.09 -29.99
CA ARG A 336 8.48 11.17 -28.99
C ARG A 336 7.16 11.69 -28.44
N VAL A 337 6.12 11.79 -29.28
CA VAL A 337 4.78 12.21 -28.83
C VAL A 337 4.18 11.17 -27.88
N ILE A 338 4.32 9.89 -28.22
CA ILE A 338 3.89 8.79 -27.35
C ILE A 338 4.69 8.82 -26.05
N GLU A 339 6.02 8.80 -26.10
CA GLU A 339 6.88 8.83 -24.90
C GLU A 339 6.57 10.01 -23.96
N ALA A 340 6.22 11.18 -24.52
CA ALA A 340 5.96 12.38 -23.75
C ALA A 340 4.82 12.26 -22.71
N HIS A 341 3.88 11.30 -22.87
CA HIS A 341 2.80 11.13 -21.87
C HIS A 341 3.35 10.79 -20.49
N VAL A 342 4.49 10.10 -20.37
CA VAL A 342 5.10 9.79 -19.07
C VAL A 342 5.53 11.08 -18.37
N ARG A 343 6.31 11.92 -19.07
CA ARG A 343 6.78 13.20 -18.52
C ARG A 343 5.62 14.13 -18.18
N ASP A 344 4.66 14.24 -19.09
CA ASP A 344 3.48 15.08 -18.94
C ASP A 344 2.60 14.59 -17.77
N GLY A 345 2.47 13.27 -17.60
CA GLY A 345 1.78 12.66 -16.47
C GLY A 345 2.47 12.93 -15.14
N LEU A 346 3.81 12.86 -15.10
CA LEU A 346 4.57 13.21 -13.90
C LEU A 346 4.42 14.69 -13.50
N GLU A 347 4.32 15.59 -14.47
CA GLU A 347 4.06 17.00 -14.20
C GLU A 347 2.68 17.20 -13.57
N LEU A 348 1.63 16.60 -14.16
CA LEU A 348 0.27 16.63 -13.63
C LEU A 348 0.18 16.02 -12.23
N ALA A 349 0.75 14.84 -12.02
CA ALA A 349 0.76 14.17 -10.72
C ALA A 349 1.42 15.03 -9.63
N ARG A 350 2.54 15.70 -9.94
CA ARG A 350 3.21 16.61 -9.00
C ARG A 350 2.38 17.85 -8.70
N MET A 351 1.74 18.44 -9.70
CA MET A 351 0.84 19.59 -9.50
C MET A 351 -0.33 19.26 -8.57
N HIS A 352 -0.81 18.02 -8.61
CA HIS A 352 -1.88 17.53 -7.74
C HIS A 352 -1.40 16.90 -6.42
N ASN A 353 -0.10 16.99 -6.10
CA ASN A 353 0.50 16.42 -4.89
C ASN A 353 0.22 14.91 -4.72
N MET A 354 0.24 14.17 -5.83
CA MET A 354 0.07 12.71 -5.80
C MET A 354 1.22 12.05 -5.02
N PRO A 355 0.95 10.97 -4.27
CA PRO A 355 1.97 10.32 -3.47
C PRO A 355 3.00 9.57 -4.35
N GLN A 356 4.18 9.31 -3.78
CA GLN A 356 5.32 8.75 -4.51
C GLN A 356 5.01 7.45 -5.28
N PRO A 357 4.27 6.47 -4.73
CA PRO A 357 3.94 5.25 -5.48
C PRO A 357 3.16 5.52 -6.79
N ILE A 358 2.36 6.58 -6.84
CA ILE A 358 1.63 6.98 -8.07
C ILE A 358 2.56 7.64 -9.07
N LEU A 359 3.52 8.45 -8.60
CA LEU A 359 4.57 9.01 -9.45
C LEU A 359 5.43 7.88 -10.04
N ASP A 360 5.81 6.91 -9.22
CA ASP A 360 6.58 5.73 -9.63
C ASP A 360 5.82 4.90 -10.67
N ALA A 361 4.51 4.71 -10.50
CA ALA A 361 3.66 4.03 -11.48
C ALA A 361 3.69 4.73 -12.85
N ILE A 362 3.52 6.04 -12.88
CA ILE A 362 3.54 6.82 -14.13
C ILE A 362 4.93 6.72 -14.79
N GLU A 363 6.01 6.84 -14.02
CA GLU A 363 7.36 6.79 -14.57
C GLU A 363 7.76 5.40 -15.07
N GLN A 364 7.35 4.34 -14.36
CA GLN A 364 7.90 2.99 -14.53
C GLN A 364 7.01 2.01 -15.30
N HIS A 365 5.72 2.31 -15.53
CA HIS A 365 4.79 1.32 -16.13
C HIS A 365 5.21 0.85 -17.53
N HIS A 366 5.97 1.65 -18.29
CA HIS A 366 6.59 1.24 -19.54
C HIS A 366 8.06 0.83 -19.41
N GLY A 367 8.71 1.07 -18.26
CA GLY A 367 10.12 0.75 -18.06
C GLY A 367 11.02 1.31 -19.15
N THR A 368 11.92 0.48 -19.67
CA THR A 368 12.80 0.80 -20.80
C THR A 368 12.34 0.13 -22.10
N SER A 369 11.04 -0.15 -22.20
CA SER A 369 10.46 -0.93 -23.31
C SER A 369 10.62 -0.22 -24.65
N LEU A 370 10.62 -1.01 -25.72
CA LEU A 370 10.64 -0.49 -27.09
C LEU A 370 9.23 -0.04 -27.54
N ILE A 371 9.16 1.12 -28.18
CA ILE A 371 7.96 1.62 -28.89
C ILE A 371 7.89 0.91 -30.25
N THR A 372 7.52 -0.37 -30.20
CA THR A 372 7.69 -1.38 -31.25
C THR A 372 7.12 -0.96 -32.62
N TYR A 373 5.89 -0.44 -32.67
CA TYR A 373 5.25 -0.07 -33.94
C TYR A 373 6.04 0.99 -34.72
N PHE A 374 6.44 2.08 -34.07
CA PHE A 374 7.17 3.16 -34.74
C PHE A 374 8.62 2.79 -35.01
N PHE A 375 9.24 1.93 -34.20
CA PHE A 375 10.55 1.37 -34.50
C PHE A 375 10.53 0.51 -35.78
N HIS A 376 9.55 -0.38 -35.92
CA HIS A 376 9.40 -1.18 -37.14
C HIS A 376 9.08 -0.31 -38.36
N LYS A 377 8.20 0.69 -38.23
CA LYS A 377 7.92 1.64 -39.31
C LYS A 377 9.17 2.42 -39.75
N ALA A 378 10.07 2.73 -38.82
CA ALA A 378 11.34 3.41 -39.12
C ALA A 378 12.37 2.50 -39.80
N THR A 379 12.48 1.25 -39.36
CA THR A 379 13.45 0.28 -39.91
C THR A 379 13.04 -0.27 -41.27
N GLN A 380 11.73 -0.41 -41.52
CA GLN A 380 11.19 -0.75 -42.85
C GLN A 380 11.41 0.37 -43.88
N ALA A 381 11.58 1.62 -43.45
CA ALA A 381 11.77 2.78 -44.31
C ALA A 381 13.24 3.04 -44.72
N GLY A 382 14.17 2.12 -44.40
CA GLY A 382 15.56 2.17 -44.91
C GLY A 382 16.65 2.38 -43.85
N ASN A 383 16.32 2.36 -42.55
CA ASN A 383 17.33 2.33 -41.49
C ASN A 383 17.61 0.87 -41.12
N GLU A 384 18.83 0.41 -41.40
CA GLU A 384 19.37 -0.86 -40.88
C GLU A 384 19.15 -0.96 -39.37
N LYS A 385 19.12 -2.20 -38.85
CA LYS A 385 19.02 -2.55 -37.42
C LYS A 385 20.26 -2.09 -36.64
N ASP A 386 20.59 -0.81 -36.69
CA ASP A 386 21.61 -0.20 -35.86
C ASP A 386 21.08 -0.12 -34.42
N PRO A 387 21.75 -0.74 -33.43
CA PRO A 387 21.41 -0.62 -32.02
C PRO A 387 21.30 0.84 -31.54
N ALA A 388 22.02 1.78 -32.17
CA ALA A 388 21.91 3.20 -31.86
C ALA A 388 20.54 3.78 -32.25
N VAL A 389 19.88 3.24 -33.27
CA VAL A 389 18.52 3.67 -33.67
C VAL A 389 17.49 3.17 -32.66
N GLU A 390 17.62 1.94 -32.16
CA GLU A 390 16.68 1.35 -31.18
C GLU A 390 16.56 2.19 -29.92
N GLN A 391 17.66 2.73 -29.41
CA GLN A 391 17.68 3.61 -28.23
C GLN A 391 16.78 4.84 -28.38
N HIS A 392 16.57 5.34 -29.60
CA HIS A 392 15.69 6.49 -29.86
C HIS A 392 14.19 6.16 -29.81
N TYR A 393 13.85 4.87 -29.73
CA TYR A 393 12.48 4.37 -29.66
C TYR A 393 12.19 3.65 -28.35
N ARG A 394 13.11 3.66 -27.38
CA ARG A 394 12.86 3.12 -26.04
C ARG A 394 12.42 4.23 -25.09
N TYR A 395 11.54 3.88 -24.15
CA TYR A 395 11.24 4.76 -23.03
C TYR A 395 12.48 4.98 -22.17
N ALA A 396 12.59 6.17 -21.57
CA ALA A 396 13.71 6.51 -20.69
C ALA A 396 13.79 5.68 -19.39
N GLY A 397 12.69 5.06 -18.97
CA GLY A 397 12.59 4.32 -17.71
C GLY A 397 12.48 5.22 -16.47
N PRO A 398 12.79 4.68 -15.27
CA PRO A 398 13.48 3.41 -15.03
C PRO A 398 12.56 2.18 -15.15
N ARG A 399 13.15 0.98 -15.11
CA ARG A 399 12.40 -0.29 -15.02
C ARG A 399 11.58 -0.36 -13.71
N PRO A 400 10.48 -1.15 -13.70
CA PRO A 400 9.72 -1.44 -12.48
C PRO A 400 10.60 -1.92 -11.32
N LYS A 401 10.50 -1.25 -10.18
CA LYS A 401 11.31 -1.54 -8.98
C LYS A 401 10.58 -2.35 -7.91
N THR A 402 9.28 -2.56 -8.08
CA THR A 402 8.43 -3.26 -7.11
C THR A 402 7.55 -4.26 -7.83
N LYS A 403 7.03 -5.23 -7.08
CA LYS A 403 6.08 -6.21 -7.63
C LYS A 403 4.87 -5.51 -8.21
N GLU A 404 4.37 -4.48 -7.53
CA GLU A 404 3.16 -3.78 -7.94
C GLU A 404 3.34 -2.96 -9.22
N THR A 405 4.50 -2.29 -9.41
CA THR A 405 4.81 -1.56 -10.65
C THR A 405 5.04 -2.51 -11.82
N ALA A 406 5.59 -3.70 -11.56
CA ALA A 406 5.73 -4.74 -12.58
C ALA A 406 4.39 -5.37 -12.95
N ILE A 407 3.51 -5.66 -11.98
CA ILE A 407 2.14 -6.13 -12.25
C ILE A 407 1.39 -5.11 -13.09
N LEU A 408 1.53 -3.81 -12.79
CA LEU A 408 0.94 -2.74 -13.59
C LEU A 408 1.42 -2.78 -15.05
N MET A 409 2.73 -2.89 -15.28
CA MET A 409 3.30 -3.02 -16.63
C MET A 409 2.71 -4.22 -17.38
N LEU A 410 2.61 -5.38 -16.72
CA LEU A 410 2.07 -6.58 -17.33
C LEU A 410 0.57 -6.43 -17.64
N ALA A 411 -0.20 -5.86 -16.70
CA ALA A 411 -1.62 -5.64 -16.86
C ALA A 411 -1.94 -4.66 -18.01
N ASP A 412 -1.20 -3.55 -18.13
CA ASP A 412 -1.31 -2.58 -19.22
C ASP A 412 -1.14 -3.26 -20.59
N ARG A 413 -0.03 -3.98 -20.78
CA ARG A 413 0.27 -4.69 -22.03
C ARG A 413 -0.77 -5.76 -22.36
N VAL A 414 -1.20 -6.52 -21.35
CA VAL A 414 -2.20 -7.58 -21.53
C VAL A 414 -3.56 -7.00 -21.89
N GLU A 415 -3.99 -5.90 -21.28
CA GLU A 415 -5.25 -5.22 -21.61
C GLU A 415 -5.23 -4.72 -23.05
N ALA A 416 -4.16 -4.02 -23.45
CA ALA A 416 -4.01 -3.47 -24.79
C ALA A 416 -4.00 -4.56 -25.87
N ALA A 417 -3.32 -5.68 -25.61
CA ALA A 417 -3.29 -6.83 -26.52
C ALA A 417 -4.65 -7.56 -26.57
N ALA A 418 -5.31 -7.76 -25.44
CA ALA A 418 -6.61 -8.43 -25.37
C ALA A 418 -7.69 -7.62 -26.10
N ARG A 419 -7.66 -6.28 -26.01
CA ARG A 419 -8.61 -5.38 -26.67
C ARG A 419 -8.60 -5.48 -28.20
N THR A 420 -7.43 -5.77 -28.78
CA THR A 420 -7.25 -5.86 -30.24
C THR A 420 -7.45 -7.28 -30.78
N SER A 421 -7.52 -8.28 -29.91
CA SER A 421 -7.65 -9.69 -30.27
C SER A 421 -9.13 -10.11 -30.34
N LYS A 422 -9.60 -10.57 -31.51
CA LYS A 422 -10.98 -11.09 -31.69
C LYS A 422 -11.23 -12.30 -30.79
N LYS A 423 -12.50 -12.55 -30.38
CA LYS A 423 -13.00 -13.66 -29.53
C LYS A 423 -12.01 -14.85 -29.45
N GLN A 424 -11.24 -14.93 -28.37
CA GLN A 424 -10.31 -16.04 -28.14
C GLN A 424 -10.90 -17.05 -27.17
N ASN A 425 -10.69 -18.34 -27.44
CA ASN A 425 -10.95 -19.36 -26.44
C ASN A 425 -9.95 -19.21 -25.27
N PRO A 426 -10.25 -19.72 -24.06
CA PRO A 426 -9.40 -19.54 -22.89
C PRO A 426 -7.95 -20.02 -23.08
N GLY A 427 -7.75 -21.10 -23.83
CA GLY A 427 -6.41 -21.65 -24.10
C GLY A 427 -5.54 -20.73 -24.95
N ARG A 428 -6.09 -20.12 -26.01
CA ARG A 428 -5.36 -19.16 -26.84
C ARG A 428 -5.10 -17.85 -26.09
N LEU A 429 -6.07 -17.38 -25.31
CA LEU A 429 -5.90 -16.20 -24.46
C LEU A 429 -4.73 -16.40 -23.48
N ARG A 430 -4.67 -17.57 -22.83
CA ARG A 430 -3.55 -17.92 -21.94
C ARG A 430 -2.21 -17.90 -22.68
N ALA A 431 -2.14 -18.51 -23.86
CA ALA A 431 -0.91 -18.55 -24.65
C ALA A 431 -0.42 -17.15 -25.03
N LEU A 432 -1.34 -16.27 -25.47
CA LEU A 432 -1.05 -14.87 -25.78
C LEU A 432 -0.54 -14.10 -24.56
N ILE A 433 -1.21 -14.22 -23.41
CA ILE A 433 -0.79 -13.56 -22.18
C ILE A 433 0.59 -14.06 -21.74
N TRP A 434 0.83 -15.37 -21.85
CA TRP A 434 2.11 -15.96 -21.51
C TRP A 434 3.24 -15.45 -22.42
N GLU A 435 3.00 -15.34 -23.72
CA GLU A 435 3.95 -14.76 -24.69
C GLU A 435 4.31 -13.31 -24.31
N ILE A 436 3.31 -12.46 -24.02
CA ILE A 436 3.54 -11.08 -23.58
C ILE A 436 4.40 -11.03 -22.31
N VAL A 437 4.12 -11.88 -21.33
CA VAL A 437 4.89 -11.95 -20.07
C VAL A 437 6.32 -12.42 -20.33
N GLN A 438 6.52 -13.38 -21.25
CA GLN A 438 7.84 -13.82 -21.65
C GLN A 438 8.63 -12.72 -22.36
N ASP A 439 8.01 -11.98 -23.27
CA ASP A 439 8.67 -10.86 -23.97
C ASP A 439 9.13 -9.77 -22.99
N VAL A 440 8.30 -9.43 -21.99
CA VAL A 440 8.65 -8.46 -20.94
C VAL A 440 9.84 -8.95 -20.11
N ARG A 441 9.84 -10.24 -19.75
CA ARG A 441 10.93 -10.87 -19.01
C ARG A 441 12.21 -10.91 -19.84
N ASP A 442 12.13 -11.30 -21.10
CA ASP A 442 13.27 -11.50 -21.98
C ASP A 442 13.90 -10.15 -22.40
N ASP A 443 13.14 -9.04 -22.38
CA ASP A 443 13.62 -7.65 -22.49
C ASP A 443 14.18 -7.10 -21.15
N GLY A 444 14.31 -7.93 -20.12
CA GLY A 444 14.90 -7.60 -18.81
C GLY A 444 14.11 -6.56 -18.01
N GLN A 445 12.82 -6.33 -18.34
CA GLN A 445 12.04 -5.28 -17.68
C GLN A 445 11.71 -5.63 -16.22
N LEU A 446 11.74 -6.91 -15.84
CA LEU A 446 11.36 -7.38 -14.51
C LEU A 446 12.56 -7.53 -13.56
N ASP A 447 13.79 -7.28 -14.02
CA ASP A 447 15.04 -7.55 -13.30
C ASP A 447 15.11 -6.85 -11.93
N ASP A 448 14.47 -5.68 -11.81
CA ASP A 448 14.51 -4.84 -10.61
C ASP A 448 13.25 -4.98 -9.71
N SER A 449 12.27 -5.83 -10.09
CA SER A 449 10.90 -5.78 -9.55
C SER A 449 10.58 -6.74 -8.38
N GLU A 450 11.55 -7.50 -7.88
CA GLU A 450 11.38 -8.55 -6.84
C GLU A 450 10.30 -9.62 -7.15
N LEU A 451 9.78 -9.69 -8.39
CA LEU A 451 8.87 -10.76 -8.82
C LEU A 451 9.64 -12.07 -9.04
N HIS A 452 9.10 -13.16 -8.50
CA HIS A 452 9.65 -14.51 -8.71
C HIS A 452 9.01 -15.16 -9.94
N PHE A 453 9.71 -16.12 -10.55
CA PHE A 453 9.19 -16.85 -11.70
C PHE A 453 7.85 -17.56 -11.42
N ARG A 454 7.65 -18.06 -10.20
CA ARG A 454 6.37 -18.65 -9.77
C ARG A 454 5.22 -17.63 -9.78
N ASP A 455 5.53 -16.38 -9.44
CA ASP A 455 4.53 -15.31 -9.34
C ASP A 455 3.96 -15.01 -10.74
N LEU A 456 4.78 -15.10 -11.79
CA LEU A 456 4.37 -14.88 -13.18
C LEU A 456 3.28 -15.86 -13.65
N GLN A 457 3.37 -17.14 -13.29
CA GLN A 457 2.35 -18.13 -13.64
C GLN A 457 1.02 -17.79 -12.98
N THR A 458 1.04 -17.46 -11.69
CA THR A 458 -0.16 -17.05 -10.94
C THR A 458 -0.77 -15.76 -11.50
N ILE A 459 0.07 -14.78 -11.91
CA ILE A 459 -0.38 -13.55 -12.56
C ILE A 459 -1.10 -13.87 -13.88
N VAL A 460 -0.54 -14.74 -14.72
CA VAL A 460 -1.14 -15.16 -16.00
C VAL A 460 -2.49 -15.85 -15.77
N ASP A 461 -2.57 -16.76 -14.80
CA ASP A 461 -3.82 -17.44 -14.42
C ASP A 461 -4.89 -16.43 -14.00
N SER A 462 -4.50 -15.44 -13.21
CA SER A 462 -5.38 -14.36 -12.76
C SER A 462 -5.88 -13.52 -13.94
N PHE A 463 -5.00 -13.11 -14.86
CA PHE A 463 -5.40 -12.32 -16.03
C PHE A 463 -6.36 -13.09 -16.95
N VAL A 464 -6.11 -14.38 -17.20
CA VAL A 464 -7.01 -15.24 -18.00
C VAL A 464 -8.40 -15.29 -17.35
N THR A 465 -8.45 -15.48 -16.04
CA THR A 465 -9.71 -15.56 -15.27
C THR A 465 -10.48 -14.23 -15.35
N THR A 466 -9.81 -13.12 -15.07
CA THR A 466 -10.42 -11.79 -15.05
C THR A 466 -10.93 -11.38 -16.44
N LEU A 467 -10.09 -11.52 -17.49
CA LEU A 467 -10.51 -11.22 -18.87
C LEU A 467 -11.62 -12.14 -19.36
N GLY A 468 -11.58 -13.42 -18.98
CA GLY A 468 -12.64 -14.38 -19.26
C GLY A 468 -13.99 -13.90 -18.70
N ALA A 469 -14.04 -13.51 -17.43
CA ALA A 469 -15.25 -13.00 -16.79
C ALA A 469 -15.80 -11.73 -17.47
N LEU A 470 -14.91 -10.84 -17.91
CA LEU A 470 -15.28 -9.60 -18.60
C LEU A 470 -15.80 -9.82 -20.03
N SER A 471 -15.47 -10.96 -20.65
CA SER A 471 -15.80 -11.28 -22.04
C SER A 471 -17.15 -12.00 -22.22
N HIS A 472 -17.92 -12.23 -21.15
CA HIS A 472 -19.21 -12.95 -21.25
C HIS A 472 -20.28 -12.04 -21.86
N GLU A 473 -20.78 -12.46 -23.03
CA GLU A 473 -21.93 -11.86 -23.71
C GLU A 473 -23.16 -11.89 -22.79
N ARG A 474 -23.82 -10.75 -22.60
CA ARG A 474 -25.24 -10.78 -22.23
C ARG A 474 -25.95 -11.50 -23.36
N LEU A 475 -26.53 -12.67 -23.08
CA LEU A 475 -27.40 -13.36 -24.03
C LEU A 475 -28.41 -12.34 -24.58
N PRO A 476 -28.55 -12.21 -25.91
CA PRO A 476 -29.60 -11.38 -26.48
C PRO A 476 -30.93 -11.87 -25.92
N TYR A 477 -31.72 -10.97 -25.33
CA TYR A 477 -33.11 -11.29 -25.04
C TYR A 477 -33.78 -11.69 -26.35
N PRO A 478 -34.51 -12.82 -26.41
CA PRO A 478 -35.32 -13.13 -27.57
C PRO A 478 -36.29 -11.95 -27.75
N THR A 479 -36.08 -11.16 -28.80
CA THR A 479 -37.08 -10.18 -29.20
C THR A 479 -38.28 -10.96 -29.69
N GLU A 480 -39.42 -10.78 -29.03
CA GLU A 480 -40.71 -11.30 -29.47
C GLU A 480 -41.02 -10.72 -30.86
N GLN A 481 -40.60 -11.44 -31.90
CA GLN A 481 -41.17 -11.41 -33.23
C GLN A 481 -40.64 -12.63 -34.01
N GLY A 482 -41.40 -13.73 -33.87
CA GLY A 482 -41.61 -14.74 -34.91
C GLY A 482 -40.41 -15.58 -35.34
N GLU A 483 -40.25 -16.74 -34.71
CA GLU A 483 -40.40 -18.04 -35.40
C GLU A 483 -40.27 -19.17 -34.37
N SER A 484 -41.33 -19.97 -34.28
CA SER A 484 -41.36 -21.20 -33.50
C SER A 484 -40.44 -22.23 -34.13
N VAL A 485 -39.22 -22.37 -33.63
CA VAL A 485 -38.46 -23.61 -33.81
C VAL A 485 -38.87 -24.54 -32.68
N LEU A 486 -39.81 -25.43 -33.01
CA LEU A 486 -40.14 -26.59 -32.19
C LEU A 486 -38.87 -27.43 -32.04
N VAL A 487 -38.36 -27.52 -30.81
CA VAL A 487 -37.36 -28.53 -30.45
C VAL A 487 -38.08 -29.87 -30.46
N GLU A 488 -37.88 -30.62 -31.53
CA GLU A 488 -38.27 -32.02 -31.64
C GLU A 488 -37.41 -32.81 -30.64
N ALA A 489 -38.05 -33.26 -29.55
CA ALA A 489 -37.42 -34.13 -28.58
C ALA A 489 -37.16 -35.50 -29.24
N GLN A 490 -35.88 -35.84 -29.40
CA GLN A 490 -35.47 -37.19 -29.79
C GLN A 490 -35.89 -38.18 -28.70
N ASN A 491 -36.75 -39.11 -29.10
CA ASN A 491 -37.23 -40.24 -28.32
C ASN A 491 -36.17 -41.35 -28.37
N PRO A 492 -35.70 -41.90 -27.23
CA PRO A 492 -34.71 -42.97 -27.23
C PRO A 492 -35.42 -44.33 -27.32
N ASN A 493 -35.57 -44.87 -28.51
CA ASN A 493 -35.85 -46.28 -28.78
C ASN A 493 -35.71 -46.51 -30.28
N ASP A 494 -34.56 -47.01 -30.71
CA ASP A 494 -34.36 -47.94 -31.82
C ASP A 494 -32.87 -47.93 -32.17
N GLU A 495 -32.13 -48.92 -31.66
CA GLU A 495 -30.95 -49.54 -32.30
C GLU A 495 -30.33 -50.55 -31.31
N GLN A 496 -30.91 -51.75 -31.24
CA GLN A 496 -30.19 -52.95 -30.80
C GLN A 496 -30.88 -54.19 -31.39
N ASP A 497 -30.73 -54.36 -32.70
CA ASP A 497 -30.87 -55.65 -33.37
C ASP A 497 -29.83 -55.67 -34.50
N ASP A 498 -28.60 -56.04 -34.13
CA ASP A 498 -27.56 -56.59 -35.01
C ASP A 498 -26.48 -57.23 -34.13
N ALA A 499 -26.86 -58.31 -33.46
CA ALA A 499 -25.95 -59.28 -32.87
C ALA A 499 -26.40 -60.69 -33.26
N GLU A 500 -26.41 -60.95 -34.57
CA GLU A 500 -26.51 -62.31 -35.09
C GLU A 500 -25.14 -62.99 -35.03
N ALA A 501 -25.16 -64.26 -34.59
CA ALA A 501 -24.15 -65.28 -34.88
C ALA A 501 -22.78 -65.20 -34.16
N ALA A 502 -22.74 -65.67 -32.90
CA ALA A 502 -21.79 -66.71 -32.47
C ALA A 502 -21.98 -67.09 -30.99
N SER A 503 -22.84 -68.06 -30.69
CA SER A 503 -22.61 -69.03 -29.59
C SER A 503 -23.70 -70.10 -29.59
N ALA A 504 -23.55 -71.07 -30.50
CA ALA A 504 -24.22 -72.35 -30.37
C ALA A 504 -23.40 -73.22 -29.40
N ALA A 505 -23.91 -73.46 -28.19
CA ALA A 505 -23.79 -74.73 -27.46
C ALA A 505 -24.43 -74.61 -26.06
N ASN A 506 -25.62 -75.18 -25.93
CA ASN A 506 -26.13 -75.76 -24.67
C ASN A 506 -25.88 -77.28 -24.77
N PRO A 507 -25.65 -78.07 -23.70
CA PRO A 507 -26.69 -78.30 -22.68
C PRO A 507 -26.21 -78.57 -21.23
N HIS A 508 -27.21 -78.68 -20.33
CA HIS A 508 -27.21 -79.12 -18.92
C HIS A 508 -27.00 -77.99 -17.89
N GLY A 509 -27.80 -77.78 -16.84
CA GLY A 509 -28.82 -78.58 -16.15
C GLY A 509 -28.61 -78.39 -14.63
N PHE A 510 -29.70 -78.22 -13.85
CA PHE A 510 -29.75 -78.04 -12.37
C PHE A 510 -29.19 -76.71 -11.83
N GLY A 511 -29.73 -76.05 -10.79
CA GLY A 511 -30.81 -76.32 -9.85
C GLY A 511 -30.79 -75.23 -8.75
N SER A 512 -31.97 -74.91 -8.23
CA SER A 512 -32.35 -74.38 -6.90
C SER A 512 -31.32 -73.81 -5.90
N ASP A 513 -31.78 -72.72 -5.26
CA ASP A 513 -31.64 -72.32 -3.84
C ASP A 513 -30.29 -71.79 -3.30
N ALA A 514 -30.25 -70.48 -3.03
CA ALA A 514 -30.14 -69.86 -1.69
C ALA A 514 -29.81 -68.36 -1.79
#